data_AF-A0A918EBH6-F1
#
_entry.id   AF-A0A918EBH6-F1
#
_cell.length_a   1.000
_cell.length_b   1.000
_cell.length_c   1.000
_cell.angle_alpha   90.00
_cell.angle_beta   90.00
_cell.angle_gamma   90.00
#
_symmetry.space_group_name_H-M   'P 1'
#
loop_
_entity.id
_entity.type
_entity.pdbx_description
1 polymer ?
#
loop_
_entity_poly.entity_id
_entity_poly.type
_entity_poly.pdbx_seq_one_letter_code
_entity_poly.pdbx_strand_id
1 'polypeptide(L)'
;MLIDAGVLRRKVGGVELMRDQLHYLLEVVQVPTVSLQVVSQDCLTGLMGAFTIAELPGGQPDAIHAESSAEGQVTTDLDTVTAMWNRYEAIRLLP
;
A
#
# COMPACT_ATOMS: atom_id res chain seq x y z
N MET A 1 -5.84 0.27 1.33
CA MET A 1 -4.66 1.03 0.82
C MET A 1 -3.88 1.58 2.00
N LEU A 2 -2.56 1.40 1.99
CA LEU A 2 -1.63 1.91 3.00
C LEU A 2 -0.74 2.97 2.35
N ILE A 3 -0.63 4.14 2.97
CA ILE A 3 0.20 5.24 2.46
C ILE A 3 1.14 5.75 3.55
N ASP A 4 2.40 5.95 3.21
CA ASP A 4 3.37 6.62 4.08
C ASP A 4 3.04 8.12 4.25
N ALA A 5 3.04 8.61 5.50
CA ALA A 5 2.71 10.00 5.80
C ALA A 5 3.68 11.02 5.17
N GLY A 6 4.88 10.61 4.80
CA GLY A 6 5.88 11.39 4.07
C GLY A 6 5.48 11.71 2.65
N VAL A 7 4.78 10.80 1.98
CA VAL A 7 4.24 11.06 0.65
C VAL A 7 3.25 12.22 0.67
N LEU A 8 2.43 12.34 1.72
CA LEU A 8 1.47 13.44 1.86
C LEU A 8 2.15 14.81 2.13
N ARG A 9 3.36 14.80 2.69
CA ARG A 9 4.11 16.02 3.03
C ARG A 9 5.12 16.42 1.95
N ARG A 10 5.53 15.48 1.11
CA ARG A 10 6.43 15.74 -0.01
C ARG A 10 5.66 16.50 -1.08
N LYS A 11 6.03 17.77 -1.30
CA LYS A 11 5.46 18.56 -2.39
C LYS A 11 5.84 17.94 -3.73
N VAL A 12 4.86 17.36 -4.41
CA VAL A 12 4.95 16.94 -5.81
C VAL A 12 4.08 17.91 -6.61
N GLY A 13 4.71 18.80 -7.36
CA GLY A 13 4.03 19.92 -8.01
C GLY A 13 3.64 21.03 -7.02
N GLY A 14 2.54 21.73 -7.33
CA GLY A 14 2.05 22.88 -6.56
C GLY A 14 1.08 22.51 -5.42
N VAL A 15 0.79 23.49 -4.56
CA VAL A 15 -0.15 23.33 -3.43
C VAL A 15 -1.55 22.95 -3.90
N GLU A 16 -2.02 23.54 -4.99
CA GLU A 16 -3.33 23.24 -5.57
C GLU A 16 -3.42 21.78 -6.03
N LEU A 17 -2.37 21.26 -6.69
CA LEU A 17 -2.34 19.86 -7.10
C LEU A 17 -2.38 18.91 -5.90
N MET A 18 -1.61 19.17 -4.85
CA MET A 18 -1.64 18.35 -3.63
C MET A 18 -3.00 18.39 -2.95
N ARG A 19 -3.68 19.54 -2.95
CA ARG A 19 -5.05 19.68 -2.42
C ARG A 19 -6.03 18.81 -3.22
N ASP A 20 -5.95 18.84 -4.54
CA ASP A 20 -6.83 18.06 -5.41
C ASP A 20 -6.60 16.56 -5.24
N GLN A 21 -5.33 16.13 -5.14
CA GLN A 21 -4.98 14.73 -4.86
C GLN A 21 -5.54 14.24 -3.52
N LEU A 22 -5.46 15.07 -2.46
CA LEU A 22 -6.03 14.72 -1.16
C LEU A 22 -7.57 14.65 -1.20
N HIS A 23 -8.23 15.56 -1.92
CA HIS A 23 -9.69 15.47 -2.11
C HIS A 23 -10.09 14.20 -2.85
N TYR A 24 -9.37 13.85 -3.92
CA TYR A 24 -9.63 12.62 -4.65
C TYR A 24 -9.49 11.37 -3.76
N LEU A 25 -8.48 11.32 -2.88
CA LEU A 25 -8.36 10.23 -1.91
C LEU A 25 -9.58 10.15 -0.97
N LEU A 26 -10.12 11.29 -0.54
CA LEU A 26 -11.33 11.35 0.30
C LEU A 26 -12.60 10.90 -0.43
N GLU A 27 -12.69 11.14 -1.73
CA GLU A 27 -13.77 10.64 -2.58
C GLU A 27 -13.67 9.13 -2.77
N VAL A 28 -12.47 8.62 -3.03
CA VAL A 28 -12.21 7.18 -3.26
C VAL A 28 -12.56 6.34 -2.04
N VAL A 29 -12.28 6.82 -0.83
CA VAL A 29 -12.62 6.11 0.43
C VAL A 29 -14.11 6.10 0.75
N GLN A 30 -14.95 6.81 -0.02
CA GLN A 30 -16.42 6.66 0.10
C GLN A 30 -16.90 5.31 -0.45
N VAL A 31 -16.08 4.61 -1.24
CA VAL A 31 -16.39 3.25 -1.71
C VAL A 31 -16.24 2.26 -0.54
N PRO A 32 -17.28 1.46 -0.20
CA PRO A 32 -17.26 0.60 0.99
C PRO A 32 -16.12 -0.44 1.05
N THR A 33 -15.60 -0.83 -0.10
CA THR A 33 -14.50 -1.82 -0.22
C THR A 33 -13.12 -1.18 -0.17
N VAL A 34 -13.03 0.15 -0.02
CA VAL A 34 -11.77 0.88 0.01
C VAL A 34 -11.52 1.46 1.39
N SER A 35 -10.46 0.98 2.04
CA SER A 35 -9.91 1.59 3.26
C SER A 35 -8.63 2.36 2.93
N LEU A 36 -8.43 3.50 3.59
CA LEU A 36 -7.18 4.26 3.53
C LEU A 36 -6.61 4.36 4.94
N GLN A 37 -5.37 3.91 5.11
CA GLN A 37 -4.62 4.06 6.35
C GLN A 37 -3.31 4.78 6.06
N VAL A 38 -3.05 5.83 6.84
CA VAL A 38 -1.81 6.61 6.77
C VAL A 38 -0.86 6.09 7.83
N VAL A 39 0.32 5.65 7.42
CA VAL A 39 1.34 5.05 8.27
C VAL A 39 2.38 6.11 8.63
N SER A 40 2.80 6.16 9.90
CA SER A 40 3.86 7.08 10.33
C SER A 40 5.15 6.84 9.55
N GLN A 41 5.86 7.93 9.23
CA GLN A 41 7.18 7.90 8.58
C GLN A 41 8.23 7.16 9.42
N ASP A 42 8.02 7.06 10.74
CA ASP A 42 8.94 6.37 11.64
C ASP A 42 8.79 4.84 11.59
N CYS A 43 7.79 4.33 10.85
CA CYS A 43 7.59 2.90 10.64
C CYS A 43 8.48 2.39 9.50
N LEU A 44 9.62 1.78 9.84
CA LEU A 44 10.55 1.19 8.86
C LEU A 44 9.86 0.19 7.91
N THR A 45 8.91 -0.61 8.42
CA THR A 45 8.14 -1.57 7.64
C THR A 45 7.28 -0.92 6.56
N GLY A 46 6.76 0.29 6.83
CA GLY A 46 6.00 1.10 5.88
C GLY A 46 6.86 1.66 4.73
N LEU A 47 8.18 1.74 4.92
CA LEU A 47 9.12 2.33 3.97
C LEU A 47 9.72 1.34 2.96
N MET A 48 9.51 0.04 3.12
CA MET A 48 10.16 -0.98 2.29
C MET A 48 9.49 -1.19 0.90
N GLY A 49 8.98 -0.13 0.30
CA GLY A 49 8.35 -0.15 -1.02
C GLY A 49 6.87 -0.56 -1.04
N ALA A 50 6.18 -0.19 -2.11
CA ALA A 50 4.78 -0.48 -2.35
C ALA A 50 4.58 -1.94 -2.80
N PHE A 51 3.49 -2.54 -2.36
CA PHE A 51 3.07 -3.87 -2.77
C PHE A 51 1.55 -3.98 -2.78
N THR A 52 1.04 -4.96 -3.52
CA THR A 52 -0.37 -5.34 -3.58
C THR A 52 -0.47 -6.84 -3.31
N ILE A 53 -1.45 -7.23 -2.50
CA ILE A 53 -1.82 -8.63 -2.28
C ILE A 53 -3.16 -8.86 -2.97
N ALA A 54 -3.22 -9.88 -3.81
CA ALA A 54 -4.46 -10.33 -4.45
C ALA A 54 -4.83 -11.73 -3.91
N GLU A 55 -5.90 -11.78 -3.13
CA GLU A 55 -6.50 -13.03 -2.67
C GLU A 55 -7.19 -13.73 -3.83
N LEU A 56 -6.75 -14.95 -4.16
CA LEU A 56 -7.27 -15.70 -5.31
C LEU A 56 -8.32 -16.74 -4.88
N PRO A 57 -9.41 -16.92 -5.65
CA PRO A 57 -10.48 -17.84 -5.28
C PRO A 57 -10.07 -19.31 -5.42
N GLY A 58 -10.81 -20.21 -4.78
CA GLY A 58 -10.72 -21.65 -5.05
C GLY A 58 -9.49 -22.35 -4.46
N GLY A 59 -8.87 -21.77 -3.43
CA GLY A 59 -7.69 -22.35 -2.77
C GLY A 59 -6.40 -22.20 -3.57
N GLN A 60 -6.39 -21.33 -4.58
CA GLN A 60 -5.16 -20.93 -5.26
C GLN A 60 -4.28 -20.10 -4.31
N PRO A 61 -2.95 -20.18 -4.42
CA PRO A 61 -2.07 -19.29 -3.67
C PRO A 61 -2.37 -17.83 -4.03
N ASP A 62 -2.41 -16.96 -3.02
CA ASP A 62 -2.51 -15.51 -3.25
C ASP A 62 -1.34 -15.02 -4.11
N ALA A 63 -1.56 -13.92 -4.82
CA ALA A 63 -0.53 -13.29 -5.63
C ALA A 63 -0.03 -12.00 -4.97
N ILE A 64 1.30 -11.84 -4.96
CA ILE A 64 1.96 -10.59 -4.59
C ILE A 64 2.36 -9.88 -5.87
N HIS A 65 2.04 -8.59 -5.95
CA HIS A 65 2.70 -7.66 -6.85
C HIS A 65 3.56 -6.70 -6.02
N ALA A 66 4.89 -6.73 -6.20
CA ALA A 66 5.81 -5.82 -5.54
C ALA A 66 6.39 -4.85 -6.57
N GLU A 67 6.32 -3.54 -6.28
CA GLU A 67 6.92 -2.54 -7.15
C GLU A 67 8.40 -2.38 -6.83
N SER A 68 9.23 -2.37 -7.87
CA SER A 68 10.61 -1.87 -7.81
C SER A 68 10.78 -0.66 -8.72
N SER A 69 11.91 0.04 -8.58
CA SER A 69 12.23 1.20 -9.41
C SER A 69 12.44 0.87 -10.89
N ALA A 70 12.70 -0.39 -11.23
CA ALA A 70 12.97 -0.83 -12.60
C ALA A 70 11.82 -1.64 -13.20
N GLU A 71 11.21 -2.54 -12.41
CA GLU A 71 10.15 -3.44 -12.87
C GLU A 71 9.23 -3.85 -11.71
N GLY A 72 7.95 -4.11 -11.99
CA GLY A 72 7.03 -4.74 -11.05
C GLY A 72 7.14 -6.26 -11.12
N GLN A 73 7.25 -6.94 -9.98
CA GLN A 73 7.32 -8.40 -9.95
C GLN A 73 6.00 -8.98 -9.41
N VAL A 74 5.42 -9.92 -10.15
CA VAL A 74 4.28 -10.73 -9.69
C VAL A 74 4.77 -12.12 -9.30
N THR A 75 4.36 -12.62 -8.13
CA THR A 75 4.71 -13.97 -7.67
C THR A 75 3.60 -14.61 -6.85
N THR A 76 3.51 -15.92 -6.93
CA THR A 76 2.66 -16.81 -6.11
C THR A 76 3.50 -17.76 -5.26
N ASP A 77 4.81 -17.53 -5.18
CA ASP A 77 5.74 -18.27 -4.33
C ASP A 77 5.32 -18.17 -2.86
N LEU A 78 5.14 -19.32 -2.21
CA LEU A 78 4.50 -19.42 -0.90
C LEU A 78 5.28 -18.69 0.20
N ASP A 79 6.60 -18.77 0.18
CA ASP A 79 7.46 -18.10 1.17
C ASP A 79 7.36 -16.59 1.02
N THR A 80 7.39 -16.10 -0.22
CA THR A 80 7.23 -14.67 -0.53
C THR A 80 5.84 -14.15 -0.14
N VAL A 81 4.78 -14.90 -0.48
CA VAL A 81 3.39 -14.57 -0.13
C VAL A 81 3.23 -14.48 1.38
N THR A 82 3.74 -15.47 2.11
CA THR A 82 3.69 -15.51 3.58
C THR A 82 4.42 -14.33 4.20
N ALA A 83 5.62 -14.00 3.71
CA ALA A 83 6.39 -12.85 4.19
C ALA A 83 5.65 -11.52 3.98
N MET A 84 4.98 -11.34 2.84
CA MET A 84 4.25 -10.12 2.53
C MET A 84 2.96 -9.97 3.33
N TRP A 85 2.24 -11.07 3.59
CA TRP A 85 1.11 -11.06 4.52
C TRP A 85 1.53 -10.67 5.94
N ASN A 86 2.62 -11.24 6.45
CA ASN A 86 3.16 -10.88 7.76
C ASN A 86 3.54 -9.39 7.81
N ARG A 87 4.11 -8.87 6.72
CA ARG A 87 4.42 -7.45 6.60
C ARG A 87 3.17 -6.58 6.60
N TYR A 88 2.14 -6.96 5.84
CA TYR A 88 0.86 -6.25 5.78
C TYR A 88 0.21 -6.17 7.16
N GLU A 89 0.11 -7.30 7.87
CA GLU A 89 -0.46 -7.35 9.21
C GLU A 89 0.36 -6.52 10.21
N ALA A 90 1.69 -6.57 10.13
CA ALA A 90 2.55 -5.76 10.98
C ALA A 90 2.33 -4.25 10.78
N ILE A 91 2.01 -3.79 9.57
CA ILE A 91 1.66 -2.39 9.31
C ILE A 91 0.24 -2.08 9.77
N ARG A 92 -0.72 -2.95 9.45
CA ARG A 92 -2.15 -2.76 9.75
C ARG A 92 -2.43 -2.68 11.25
N LEU A 93 -1.70 -3.44 12.05
CA LEU A 93 -1.84 -3.51 13.51
C LEU A 93 -1.13 -2.37 14.26
N LEU A 94 -0.44 -1.46 13.55
CA LEU A 94 0.16 -0.28 14.20
C LEU A 94 -0.94 0.65 14.73
N PRO A 95 -0.78 1.17 15.96
CA PRO A 95 -1.74 2.06 16.60
C PRO A 95 -1.83 3.44 15.94
#